data_AF-A0A9E4J1D9-F1
#
_entry.id   AF-A0A9E4J1D9-F1
#
_cell.length_a   1.000
_cell.length_b   1.000
_cell.length_c   1.000
_cell.angle_alpha   90.00
_cell.angle_beta   90.00
_cell.angle_gamma   90.00
#
_symmetry.space_group_name_H-M   'P 1'
#
loop_
_entity.id
_entity.type
_entity.pdbx_description
1 polymer ?
#
loop_
_entity_poly.entity_id
_entity_poly.type
_entity_poly.pdbx_seq_one_letter_code
_entity_poly.pdbx_strand_id
1 'polypeptide(L)'
;RIVLSVPNVGHYSVVEDLIAGRWDYIPMGLLCATHVRFFTRRTLEDWLHAAGFDRYRIDAQTTPLPKRIDALPESLSPDRDSLTTAGFYVSIFR
;
A
#
# COMPACT_ATOMS: atom_id res chain seq x y z
N ARG A 1 11.04 10.09 18.45
CA ARG A 1 11.00 9.61 17.05
C ARG A 1 10.04 8.43 17.02
N ILE A 2 9.00 8.49 16.18
CA ILE A 2 8.03 7.39 16.03
C ILE A 2 8.30 6.74 14.67
N VAL A 3 8.23 5.41 14.62
CA VAL A 3 8.36 4.63 13.37
C VAL A 3 7.15 3.74 13.21
N LEU A 4 6.53 3.76 12.03
CA LEU A 4 5.39 2.93 11.67
C LEU A 4 5.76 2.05 10.47
N SER A 5 5.22 0.84 10.41
CA SER A 5 5.20 0.00 9.21
C SER A 5 3.74 -0.20 8.82
N VAL A 6 3.36 0.25 7.63
CA VAL A 6 1.97 0.26 7.18
C VAL A 6 1.86 -0.47 5.85
N PRO A 7 1.01 -1.51 5.72
CA PRO A 7 0.81 -2.20 4.45
C PRO A 7 0.15 -1.28 3.41
N ASN A 8 0.48 -1.50 2.13
CA ASN A 8 -0.16 -0.82 1.01
C ASN A 8 -1.23 -1.71 0.39
N VAL A 9 -2.51 -1.30 0.48
CA VAL A 9 -3.61 -2.02 -0.16
C VAL A 9 -3.58 -1.89 -1.70
N GLY A 10 -2.85 -0.91 -2.22
CA GLY A 10 -2.65 -0.72 -3.66
C GLY A 10 -1.59 -1.63 -4.28
N HIS A 11 -0.97 -2.54 -3.51
CA HIS A 11 -0.01 -3.51 -4.02
C HIS A 11 -0.64 -4.44 -5.06
N TYR A 12 0.13 -4.85 -6.08
CA TYR A 12 -0.38 -5.60 -7.23
C TYR A 12 -1.14 -6.87 -6.83
N SER A 13 -0.69 -7.61 -5.81
CA SER A 13 -1.32 -8.87 -5.43
C SER A 13 -2.75 -8.66 -4.94
N VAL A 14 -3.00 -7.57 -4.19
CA VAL A 14 -4.33 -7.23 -3.66
C VAL A 14 -5.23 -6.74 -4.79
N VAL A 15 -4.69 -5.91 -5.68
CA VAL A 15 -5.43 -5.39 -6.83
C VAL A 15 -5.83 -6.51 -7.79
N GLU A 16 -4.96 -7.49 -8.03
CA GLU A 16 -5.27 -8.64 -8.87
C GLU A 16 -6.29 -9.57 -8.25
N ASP A 17 -6.22 -9.80 -6.93
CA ASP A 17 -7.26 -10.54 -6.20
C ASP A 17 -8.62 -9.83 -6.35
N LEU A 18 -8.66 -8.52 -6.18
CA LEU A 18 -9.87 -7.72 -6.36
C LEU A 18 -10.44 -7.81 -7.79
N ILE A 19 -9.59 -7.71 -8.81
CA ILE A 19 -10.01 -7.89 -10.22
C ILE A 19 -10.59 -9.29 -10.44
N ALA A 20 -10.05 -10.30 -9.76
CA ALA A 20 -10.56 -11.67 -9.79
C ALA A 20 -11.81 -11.88 -8.91
N GLY A 21 -12.36 -10.81 -8.30
CA GLY A 21 -13.52 -10.88 -7.41
C GLY A 21 -13.22 -11.48 -6.03
N ARG A 22 -11.95 -11.48 -5.61
CA ARG A 22 -11.50 -12.04 -4.33
C ARG A 22 -11.12 -10.96 -3.32
N TRP A 23 -11.37 -11.27 -2.06
CA TRP A 23 -10.93 -10.51 -0.89
C TRP A 23 -10.74 -11.48 0.28
N ASP A 24 -9.75 -12.34 0.15
CA ASP A 24 -9.55 -13.45 1.07
C ASP A 24 -8.67 -12.99 2.24
N TYR A 25 -9.24 -13.04 3.45
CA TYR A 25 -8.46 -12.80 4.65
C TYR A 25 -7.49 -13.95 4.89
N ILE A 26 -6.24 -13.61 5.20
CA ILE A 26 -5.16 -14.58 5.43
C ILE A 26 -4.60 -14.45 6.85
N PRO A 27 -3.94 -15.49 7.39
CA PRO A 27 -3.36 -15.43 8.73
C PRO A 27 -2.27 -14.36 8.90
N MET A 28 -1.53 -14.06 7.82
CA MET A 28 -0.44 -13.08 7.80
C MET A 28 -0.30 -12.47 6.40
N GLY A 29 0.04 -11.18 6.31
CA GLY A 29 0.26 -10.46 5.05
C GLY A 29 -0.61 -9.21 4.91
N LEU A 30 -0.77 -8.72 3.67
CA LEU A 30 -1.51 -7.47 3.40
C LEU A 30 -2.98 -7.56 3.78
N LEU A 31 -3.62 -8.72 3.53
CA LEU A 31 -4.99 -9.02 3.92
C LEU A 31 -5.05 -9.85 5.21
N CYS A 32 -4.11 -9.62 6.14
CA CYS A 32 -4.16 -10.23 7.47
C CYS A 32 -5.55 -10.04 8.09
N ALA A 33 -6.15 -11.12 8.63
CA ALA A 33 -7.50 -11.09 9.21
C ALA A 33 -7.68 -10.06 10.35
N THR A 34 -6.59 -9.57 10.93
CA THR A 34 -6.61 -8.52 11.97
C THR A 34 -6.60 -7.09 11.42
N HIS A 35 -6.42 -6.89 10.12
CA HIS A 35 -6.47 -5.57 9.50
C HIS A 35 -7.92 -5.07 9.40
N VAL A 36 -8.23 -4.05 10.20
CA VAL A 36 -9.53 -3.36 10.19
C VAL A 36 -9.51 -2.05 9.39
N ARG A 37 -8.34 -1.63 8.90
CA ARG A 37 -8.14 -0.44 8.06
C ARG A 37 -7.07 -0.73 7.01
N PHE A 38 -7.23 -0.11 5.85
CA PHE A 38 -6.38 -0.28 4.67
C PHE A 38 -5.94 1.09 4.16
N PHE A 39 -4.71 1.18 3.67
CA PHE A 39 -4.14 2.45 3.22
C PHE A 39 -3.47 2.29 1.85
N THR A 40 -3.67 3.27 0.98
CA THR A 40 -2.70 3.66 -0.05
C THR A 40 -1.77 4.73 0.52
N ARG A 41 -0.69 5.07 -0.19
CA ARG A 41 0.21 6.17 0.21
C ARG A 41 -0.56 7.46 0.51
N ARG A 42 -1.42 7.88 -0.42
CA ARG A 42 -2.24 9.10 -0.27
C ARG A 42 -3.07 9.08 1.00
N THR A 43 -3.82 8.00 1.24
CA THR A 43 -4.68 7.90 2.43
C THR A 43 -3.89 7.78 3.74
N LEU A 44 -2.64 7.29 3.68
CA LEU A 44 -1.74 7.28 4.84
C LEU A 44 -1.24 8.70 5.15
N GLU A 45 -0.88 9.48 4.13
CA GLU A 45 -0.51 10.89 4.26
C GLU A 45 -1.68 11.72 4.81
N ASP A 46 -2.90 11.52 4.29
CA ASP A 46 -4.12 12.16 4.79
C ASP A 46 -4.37 11.80 6.27
N TRP A 47 -4.17 10.54 6.65
CA TRP A 47 -4.34 10.08 8.04
C TRP A 47 -3.30 10.66 8.99
N LEU A 48 -2.03 10.75 8.56
CA LEU A 48 -0.95 11.38 9.34
C LEU A 48 -1.25 12.87 9.57
N HIS A 49 -1.65 13.59 8.53
CA HIS A 49 -2.01 15.00 8.63
C HIS A 49 -3.22 15.21 9.55
N ALA A 50 -4.28 14.39 9.42
CA ALA A 50 -5.44 14.46 10.30
C ALA A 50 -5.10 14.17 11.78
N ALA A 51 -4.02 13.42 12.04
CA ALA A 51 -3.51 13.17 13.39
C ALA A 51 -2.56 14.28 13.91
N GLY A 52 -2.32 15.34 13.15
CA GLY A 52 -1.44 16.45 13.52
C GLY A 52 0.05 16.18 13.30
N PHE A 53 0.40 15.24 12.42
CA PHE A 53 1.79 14.98 12.06
C PHE A 53 2.16 15.64 10.73
N ASP A 54 2.96 16.70 10.80
CA ASP A 54 3.37 17.47 9.60
C ASP A 54 4.85 17.22 9.20
N ARG A 55 5.62 16.55 10.05
CA ARG A 55 7.05 16.27 9.83
C ARG A 55 7.31 14.78 9.82
N TYR A 56 7.22 14.18 8.65
CA TYR A 56 7.48 12.76 8.46
C TYR A 56 8.19 12.46 7.13
N ARG A 57 8.73 11.25 7.03
CA ARG A 57 9.28 10.68 5.80
C ARG A 57 8.67 9.30 5.58
N ILE A 58 8.26 9.03 4.35
CA ILE A 58 7.69 7.75 3.93
C ILE A 58 8.65 7.07 2.96
N ASP A 59 9.07 5.86 3.30
CA ASP A 59 9.87 5.00 2.42
C ASP A 59 9.01 3.84 1.91
N ALA A 60 9.05 3.61 0.60
CA ALA A 60 8.39 2.48 -0.02
C ALA A 60 9.18 1.18 0.20
N GLN A 61 8.47 0.12 0.59
CA GLN A 61 8.95 -1.25 0.61
C GLN A 61 8.63 -1.87 -0.74
N THR A 62 9.54 -1.74 -1.71
CA THR A 62 9.31 -2.18 -3.08
C THR A 62 9.55 -3.68 -3.23
N THR A 63 8.70 -4.32 -4.03
CA THR A 63 8.80 -5.72 -4.44
C THR A 63 8.72 -5.81 -5.96
N PRO A 64 9.38 -6.78 -6.61
CA PRO A 64 9.34 -6.88 -8.06
C PRO A 64 7.90 -7.01 -8.60
N LEU A 65 7.57 -6.22 -9.62
CA LEU A 65 6.33 -6.37 -10.35
C LEU A 65 6.36 -7.63 -11.22
N PRO A 66 5.31 -8.46 -11.22
CA PRO A 66 5.17 -9.53 -12.19
C PRO A 66 5.07 -8.97 -13.61
N LYS A 67 5.71 -9.63 -14.59
CA LYS A 67 5.68 -9.22 -16.01
C LYS A 67 4.26 -9.03 -16.58
N ARG A 68 3.27 -9.74 -16.04
CA ARG A 68 1.86 -9.60 -16.47
C ARG A 68 1.29 -8.20 -16.21
N ILE A 69 1.85 -7.44 -15.27
CA ILE A 69 1.46 -6.04 -15.02
C ILE A 69 1.83 -5.14 -16.21
N ASP A 70 2.86 -5.50 -16.98
CA ASP A 70 3.23 -4.76 -18.20
C ASP A 70 2.22 -4.93 -19.33
N ALA A 71 1.38 -5.96 -19.27
CA ALA A 71 0.31 -6.20 -20.23
C ALA A 71 -0.99 -5.45 -19.90
N LEU A 72 -1.04 -4.67 -18.80
CA LEU A 72 -2.21 -3.86 -18.48
C LEU A 72 -2.45 -2.80 -19.58
N PRO A 73 -3.71 -2.61 -20.03
CA PRO A 73 -4.04 -1.58 -21.00
C PRO A 73 -3.62 -0.18 -20.53
N GLU A 74 -3.06 0.63 -21.44
CA GLU A 74 -2.70 2.03 -21.15
C GLU A 74 -3.90 2.85 -20.67
N SER A 75 -5.11 2.50 -21.13
CA SER A 75 -6.37 3.13 -20.72
C SER A 75 -6.65 3.02 -19.21
N LEU A 76 -6.04 2.06 -18.50
CA LEU A 76 -6.16 1.95 -17.05
C LEU A 76 -5.23 2.90 -16.29
N SER A 77 -4.16 3.39 -16.93
CA SER A 77 -3.16 4.31 -16.35
C SER A 77 -2.78 3.93 -14.91
N PRO A 78 -2.30 2.69 -14.67
CA PRO A 78 -2.08 2.20 -13.32
C PRO A 78 -0.95 2.95 -12.61
N ASP A 79 -1.13 3.21 -11.31
CA ASP A 79 -0.07 3.70 -10.44
C ASP A 79 0.95 2.56 -10.18
N ARG A 80 1.99 2.51 -11.02
CA ARG A 80 3.05 1.49 -10.95
C ARG A 80 3.85 1.56 -9.66
N ASP A 81 4.00 2.76 -9.08
CA ASP A 81 4.70 2.96 -7.81
C ASP A 81 3.91 2.33 -6.66
N SER A 82 2.58 2.48 -6.67
CA SER A 82 1.73 1.79 -5.70
C SER A 82 1.73 0.27 -5.91
N LEU A 83 1.60 -0.19 -7.16
CA LEU A 83 1.56 -1.62 -7.47
C LEU A 83 2.84 -2.35 -7.02
N THR A 84 4.01 -1.71 -7.14
CA THR A 84 5.30 -2.29 -6.75
C THR A 84 5.55 -2.22 -5.24
N THR A 85 4.79 -1.41 -4.51
CA THR A 85 5.03 -1.13 -3.09
C THR A 85 4.17 -2.02 -2.21
N ALA A 86 4.78 -2.95 -1.46
CA ALA A 86 4.08 -3.80 -0.50
C ALA A 86 3.68 -3.05 0.77
N GLY A 87 4.43 -2.02 1.16
CA GLY A 87 4.13 -1.23 2.34
C GLY A 87 5.04 -0.03 2.49
N PHE A 88 4.87 0.68 3.59
CA PHE A 88 5.54 1.94 3.86
C PHE A 88 6.20 1.91 5.23
N TYR A 89 7.45 2.36 5.31
CA TYR A 89 8.05 2.76 6.57
C TYR A 89 7.87 4.25 6.76
N VAL A 90 7.21 4.66 7.84
CA VAL A 90 7.00 6.07 8.17
C VAL A 90 7.89 6.45 9.34
N SER A 91 8.75 7.43 9.16
CA SER A 91 9.53 8.05 10.24
C SER A 91 8.95 9.41 10.58
N ILE A 92 8.41 9.59 11.79
CA ILE A 92 7.87 10.87 12.27
C ILE A 92 8.90 11.56 13.16
N PHE A 93 9.20 12.81 12.83
CA PHE A 93 10.15 13.68 13.53
C PHE A 93 9.37 14.67 14.41
N ARG A 94 9.81 14.85 15.66
CA ARG A 94 9.36 15.98 16.47
C ARG A 94 10.10 17.23 16.02
#